data_AF-A0A817JUB8-F1
#
_entry.id   AF-A0A817JUB8-F1
#
_cell.length_a   1.000
_cell.length_b   1.000
_cell.length_c   1.000
_cell.angle_alpha   90.00
_cell.angle_beta   90.00
_cell.angle_gamma   90.00
#
_symmetry.space_group_name_H-M   'P 1'
#
loop_
_entity.id
_entity.type
_entity.pdbx_description
1 polymer ?
#
loop_
_entity_poly.entity_id
_entity_poly.type
_entity_poly.pdbx_seq_one_letter_code
_entity_poly.pdbx_strand_id
1 'polypeptide(L)'
;MLINKISLETNQPTRSSRMKYTFLMLCLILCGVSFVLYSNTTLDWKILHSLIRNSLIIMSYSSENVTFNYTDNIFEKFLNKNNITSIENRRFAIFACSIHSTTHAYSFYTPITAASWKRAGYETIVVFVGDFTMPNILTSRLNLSRTYLKHIGAYLIDIQCNSSYAVKLSQLVRVFSGFLPDSIVHDNDDILTSDSDLMPLKTSEYRPTNRTDGFIFNAFCCGSFHRRGRSYRMFPMGHIYLKKKVWRAIVIESKQRSELLVNATDQIRHLLSENALLSFDMISLYVRHEFKKIYESRMTKGDSAWYMDQVLCSMLLTDYRERHKDFKIHERGRGSRLDRASGIGYWNRDKFNQFGDAHLIHDDILQQRNWKIFNKLLTALFNQTLVNMFNDYHQQYMIAP
;
A
#
# COMPACT_ATOMS: atom_id res chain seq x y z
N MET A 1 1.49 -8.54 -69.73
CA MET A 1 0.88 -7.76 -68.63
C MET A 1 1.57 -8.17 -67.34
N LEU A 2 2.60 -7.44 -66.90
CA LEU A 2 3.32 -7.72 -65.66
C LEU A 2 3.73 -6.38 -65.03
N ILE A 3 3.39 -6.22 -63.74
CA ILE A 3 3.64 -5.07 -62.88
C ILE A 3 4.84 -5.39 -62.00
N ASN A 4 5.77 -4.45 -61.83
CA ASN A 4 6.84 -4.53 -60.81
C ASN A 4 6.72 -3.39 -59.80
N LYS A 5 6.98 -3.77 -58.55
CA LYS A 5 6.72 -3.07 -57.29
C LYS A 5 8.05 -2.50 -56.75
N ILE A 6 8.05 -1.23 -56.32
CA ILE A 6 9.18 -0.56 -55.67
C ILE A 6 9.01 -0.63 -54.15
N SER A 7 10.06 -1.02 -53.42
CA SER A 7 10.14 -0.93 -51.95
C SER A 7 11.08 0.21 -51.53
N LEU A 8 10.65 1.02 -50.55
CA LEU A 8 11.45 2.05 -49.88
C LEU A 8 12.03 1.46 -48.58
N GLU A 9 13.36 1.41 -48.49
CA GLU A 9 14.09 1.13 -47.24
C GLU A 9 14.27 2.42 -46.43
N THR A 10 13.94 2.38 -45.14
CA THR A 10 14.23 3.45 -44.18
C THR A 10 15.45 3.08 -43.34
N ASN A 11 16.56 3.80 -43.52
CA ASN A 11 17.80 3.66 -42.74
C ASN A 11 17.60 4.16 -41.30
N GLN A 12 17.63 3.25 -40.31
CA GLN A 12 17.75 3.62 -38.90
C GLN A 12 19.22 3.78 -38.48
N PRO A 13 19.57 4.82 -37.70
CA PRO A 13 20.94 5.06 -37.26
C PRO A 13 21.41 4.01 -36.25
N THR A 14 22.61 3.47 -36.48
CA THR A 14 23.24 2.43 -35.65
C THR A 14 23.58 2.94 -34.23
N ARG A 15 23.57 2.06 -33.24
CA ARG A 15 23.82 2.34 -31.80
C ARG A 15 25.10 3.14 -31.53
N SER A 16 26.12 2.98 -32.38
CA SER A 16 27.39 3.72 -32.32
C SER A 16 27.24 5.22 -32.63
N SER A 17 26.36 5.58 -33.58
CA SER A 17 26.11 6.98 -33.92
C SER A 17 25.41 7.73 -32.79
N ARG A 18 24.47 7.10 -32.09
CA ARG A 18 23.71 7.70 -30.97
C ARG A 18 24.62 8.08 -29.80
N MET A 19 25.60 7.26 -29.44
CA MET A 19 26.53 7.59 -28.35
C MET A 19 27.42 8.79 -28.68
N LYS A 20 27.82 8.98 -29.94
CA LYS A 20 28.63 10.13 -30.37
C LYS A 20 27.86 11.44 -30.24
N TYR A 21 26.57 11.47 -30.60
CA TYR A 21 25.72 12.65 -30.44
C TYR A 21 25.50 13.03 -28.98
N THR A 22 25.23 12.04 -28.12
CA THR A 22 25.05 12.27 -26.68
C THR A 22 26.30 12.86 -26.04
N PHE A 23 27.48 12.32 -26.37
CA PHE A 23 28.74 12.82 -25.84
C PHE A 23 29.04 14.26 -26.32
N LEU A 24 28.82 14.55 -27.61
CA LEU A 24 29.03 15.88 -28.17
C LEU A 24 28.11 16.93 -27.51
N MET A 25 26.85 16.57 -27.26
CA MET A 25 25.88 17.44 -26.58
C MET A 25 26.30 17.74 -25.14
N LEU A 26 26.80 16.73 -24.42
CA LEU A 26 27.28 16.90 -23.05
C LEU A 26 28.49 17.84 -22.99
N CYS A 27 29.43 17.71 -23.93
CA CYS A 27 30.56 18.62 -24.05
C CYS A 27 30.12 20.06 -24.33
N LEU A 28 29.14 20.27 -25.20
CA LEU A 28 28.61 21.61 -25.50
C LEU A 28 27.92 22.25 -24.30
N ILE A 29 27.16 21.48 -23.51
CA ILE A 29 26.53 21.95 -22.28
C ILE A 29 27.58 22.36 -21.25
N LEU A 30 28.62 21.54 -21.06
CA LEU A 30 29.70 21.84 -20.13
C LEU A 30 30.49 23.08 -20.54
N CYS A 31 30.80 23.24 -21.83
CA CYS A 31 31.43 24.47 -22.35
C CYS A 31 30.55 25.71 -22.13
N GLY A 32 29.23 25.59 -22.32
CA GLY A 32 28.29 26.68 -22.07
C GLY A 32 28.23 27.09 -20.60
N VAL A 33 28.18 26.13 -19.68
CA VAL A 33 28.21 26.39 -18.23
C VAL A 33 29.53 27.03 -17.81
N SER A 34 30.66 26.55 -18.32
CA SER A 34 31.97 27.16 -18.04
C SER A 34 32.08 28.58 -18.57
N PHE A 35 31.52 28.88 -19.76
CA PHE A 35 31.49 30.24 -20.30
C PHE A 35 30.62 31.19 -19.48
N VAL A 36 29.45 30.73 -19.02
CA VAL A 36 28.55 31.50 -18.13
C VAL A 36 29.21 31.79 -16.78
N LEU A 37 29.88 30.79 -16.19
CA LEU A 37 30.62 30.97 -14.94
C LEU A 37 31.82 31.90 -15.09
N TYR A 38 32.49 31.89 -16.23
CA TYR A 38 33.67 32.72 -16.50
C TYR A 38 33.32 34.17 -16.85
N SER A 39 32.15 34.43 -17.45
CA SER A 39 31.77 35.76 -17.97
C SER A 39 31.23 36.73 -16.93
N ASN A 40 31.23 36.38 -15.63
CA ASN A 40 30.92 37.24 -14.47
C ASN A 40 29.86 38.34 -14.70
N THR A 41 28.74 37.99 -15.33
CA THR A 41 27.61 38.88 -15.57
C THR A 41 26.36 38.30 -14.93
N THR A 42 25.45 39.19 -14.53
CA THR A 42 24.17 38.90 -13.85
C THR A 42 23.22 38.13 -14.76
N LEU A 43 23.53 36.85 -14.99
CA LEU A 43 22.68 35.95 -15.74
C LEU A 43 21.60 35.38 -14.80
N ASP A 44 20.34 35.45 -15.22
CA ASP A 44 19.23 34.86 -14.49
C ASP A 44 19.33 33.33 -14.56
N TRP A 45 19.78 32.74 -13.45
CA TRP A 45 19.92 31.30 -13.25
C TRP A 45 18.63 30.52 -13.54
N LYS A 46 17.45 31.15 -13.49
CA LYS A 46 16.17 30.50 -13.83
C LYS A 46 16.09 30.10 -15.30
N ILE A 47 16.64 30.91 -16.20
CA ILE A 47 16.62 30.61 -17.65
C ILE A 47 17.53 29.43 -17.95
N LEU A 48 18.73 29.38 -17.35
CA LEU A 48 19.67 28.28 -17.51
C LEU A 48 19.09 26.97 -16.94
N HIS A 49 18.46 27.02 -15.76
CA HIS A 49 17.77 25.87 -15.19
C HIS A 49 16.61 25.38 -16.06
N SER A 50 15.84 26.28 -16.68
CA SER A 50 14.77 25.91 -17.60
C SER A 50 15.31 25.21 -18.86
N LEU A 51 16.41 25.71 -19.44
CA LEU A 51 17.03 25.11 -20.63
C LEU A 51 17.65 23.74 -20.33
N ILE A 52 18.35 23.61 -19.20
CA ILE A 52 18.91 22.32 -18.76
C ILE A 52 17.79 21.32 -18.46
N ARG A 53 16.71 21.75 -17.78
CA ARG A 53 15.56 20.91 -17.49
C ARG A 53 14.90 20.38 -18.76
N ASN A 54 14.66 21.24 -19.75
CA ASN A 54 14.06 20.83 -21.03
C ASN A 54 14.99 19.91 -21.84
N SER A 55 16.30 20.12 -21.78
CA SER A 55 17.28 19.26 -22.47
C SER A 55 17.39 17.87 -21.84
N LEU A 56 17.33 17.78 -20.51
CA LEU A 56 17.34 16.51 -19.78
C LEU A 56 16.05 15.70 -19.97
N ILE A 57 14.90 16.37 -20.17
CA ILE A 57 13.62 15.73 -20.52
C ILE A 57 13.68 15.05 -21.89
N ILE A 58 14.41 15.63 -22.86
CA ILE A 58 14.59 15.03 -24.19
C ILE A 58 15.52 13.81 -24.12
N MET A 59 16.54 13.83 -23.25
CA MET A 59 17.44 12.69 -23.06
C MET A 59 16.82 11.53 -22.26
N SER A 60 15.92 11.80 -21.32
CA SER A 60 15.25 10.75 -20.53
C SER A 60 14.22 9.93 -21.34
N TYR A 61 13.77 10.44 -22.48
CA TYR A 61 12.86 9.72 -23.38
C TYR A 61 13.56 8.60 -24.20
N SER A 62 14.90 8.48 -24.12
CA SER A 62 15.70 7.59 -24.99
C SER A 62 16.46 6.48 -24.26
N SER A 63 16.34 6.33 -22.93
CA SER A 63 16.95 5.21 -22.21
C SER A 63 15.96 4.57 -21.25
N GLU A 64 15.64 3.30 -21.50
CA GLU A 64 14.85 2.43 -20.63
C GLU A 64 15.40 2.45 -19.20
N ASN A 65 14.58 2.97 -18.28
CA ASN A 65 14.48 2.74 -16.83
C ASN A 65 13.90 4.01 -16.19
N VAL A 66 12.56 4.10 -16.17
CA VAL A 66 11.87 5.25 -15.57
C VAL A 66 11.33 4.89 -14.18
N THR A 67 12.05 5.35 -13.17
CA THR A 67 11.48 5.81 -11.90
C THR A 67 10.78 7.14 -12.18
N PHE A 68 9.45 7.20 -12.06
CA PHE A 68 8.70 8.44 -12.33
C PHE A 68 8.75 9.38 -11.13
N ASN A 69 9.38 10.54 -11.31
CA ASN A 69 9.12 11.73 -10.49
C ASN A 69 7.96 12.51 -11.13
N TYR A 70 6.94 12.79 -10.32
CA TYR A 70 5.71 13.48 -10.71
C TYR A 70 5.99 14.97 -10.96
N THR A 71 5.59 15.51 -12.10
CA THR A 71 5.36 16.96 -12.24
C THR A 71 4.03 17.21 -12.93
N ASP A 72 3.24 18.04 -12.28
CA ASP A 72 1.92 18.55 -12.65
C ASP A 72 1.85 19.01 -14.11
N ASN A 73 0.91 18.46 -14.90
CA ASN A 73 0.28 19.14 -16.05
C ASN A 73 -0.77 18.32 -16.84
N ILE A 74 -1.26 17.17 -16.35
CA ILE A 74 -2.28 16.38 -17.07
C ILE A 74 -3.71 16.59 -16.51
N PHE A 75 -3.89 17.44 -15.50
CA PHE A 75 -5.18 17.54 -14.79
C PHE A 75 -6.19 18.56 -15.34
N GLU A 76 -5.82 19.47 -16.23
CA GLU A 76 -6.76 20.53 -16.67
C GLU A 76 -7.71 20.14 -17.80
N LYS A 77 -7.57 18.96 -18.44
CA LYS A 77 -8.38 18.62 -19.63
C LYS A 77 -9.60 17.73 -19.41
N PHE A 78 -9.97 17.42 -18.16
CA PHE A 78 -11.09 16.52 -17.85
C PHE A 78 -12.24 17.14 -17.02
N LEU A 79 -12.26 18.46 -16.84
CA LEU A 79 -13.40 19.13 -16.21
C LEU A 79 -14.31 19.76 -17.26
N ASN A 80 -15.11 18.94 -17.94
CA ASN A 80 -16.36 19.41 -18.55
C ASN A 80 -17.33 18.27 -18.90
N LYS A 81 -18.25 17.95 -17.96
CA LYS A 81 -19.71 17.81 -18.16
C LYS A 81 -20.38 16.94 -17.08
N ASN A 82 -21.21 17.61 -16.28
CA ASN A 82 -22.60 17.28 -15.95
C ASN A 82 -22.98 15.83 -15.60
N ASN A 83 -23.04 15.54 -14.30
CA ASN A 83 -24.27 15.23 -13.56
C ASN A 83 -23.88 14.95 -12.11
N ILE A 84 -24.31 15.79 -11.17
CA ILE A 84 -24.07 15.58 -9.73
C ILE A 84 -25.00 14.46 -9.25
N THR A 85 -24.65 13.23 -9.61
CA THR A 85 -24.88 12.09 -8.72
C THR A 85 -24.01 12.34 -7.49
N SER A 86 -24.56 12.15 -6.28
CA SER A 86 -23.81 12.24 -5.03
C SER A 86 -22.44 11.58 -5.21
N ILE A 87 -21.36 12.37 -5.14
CA ILE A 87 -20.01 11.84 -5.26
C ILE A 87 -19.84 10.90 -4.06
N GLU A 88 -20.06 9.60 -4.27
CA GLU A 88 -19.69 8.60 -3.27
C GLU A 88 -18.21 8.82 -2.96
N ASN A 89 -17.86 8.94 -1.67
CA ASN A 89 -16.47 9.05 -1.28
C ASN A 89 -15.69 7.87 -1.87
N ARG A 90 -14.44 8.11 -2.30
CA ARG A 90 -13.60 7.01 -2.75
C ARG A 90 -13.34 6.08 -1.57
N ARG A 91 -13.24 4.79 -1.85
CA ARG A 91 -13.05 3.75 -0.85
C ARG A 91 -11.72 3.07 -1.10
N PHE A 92 -10.90 2.96 -0.06
CA PHE A 92 -9.59 2.34 -0.10
C PHE A 92 -9.51 1.16 0.85
N ALA A 93 -8.89 0.07 0.42
CA ALA A 93 -8.44 -1.01 1.29
C ALA A 93 -6.92 -0.89 1.46
N ILE A 94 -6.45 -0.79 2.71
CA ILE A 94 -5.03 -0.74 3.04
C ILE A 94 -4.59 -2.02 3.73
N PHE A 95 -3.52 -2.61 3.21
CA PHE A 95 -2.82 -3.72 3.84
C PHE A 95 -1.33 -3.59 3.60
N ALA A 96 -0.54 -4.32 4.39
CA ALA A 96 0.89 -4.18 4.38
C ALA A 96 1.59 -5.53 4.28
N CYS A 97 2.81 -5.50 3.77
CA CYS A 97 3.67 -6.65 3.64
C CYS A 97 5.09 -6.27 4.06
N SER A 98 5.66 -7.04 4.99
CA SER A 98 7.08 -6.97 5.25
C SER A 98 7.85 -7.55 4.06
N ILE A 99 8.83 -6.81 3.54
CA ILE A 99 9.75 -7.33 2.50
C ILE A 99 10.76 -8.33 3.08
N HIS A 100 10.89 -8.37 4.42
CA HIS A 100 11.75 -9.29 5.17
C HIS A 100 10.97 -10.48 5.75
N SER A 101 9.73 -10.71 5.31
CA SER A 101 8.95 -11.86 5.76
C SER A 101 9.56 -13.16 5.29
N THR A 102 9.72 -14.13 6.20
CA THR A 102 10.14 -15.49 5.85
C THR A 102 9.02 -16.31 5.23
N THR A 103 7.75 -15.92 5.44
CA THR A 103 6.59 -16.51 4.78
C THR A 103 6.37 -15.78 3.46
N HIS A 104 6.69 -16.44 2.36
CA HIS A 104 6.59 -15.90 0.99
C HIS A 104 5.16 -15.66 0.54
N ALA A 105 4.19 -16.37 1.12
CA ALA A 105 2.77 -16.23 0.79
C ALA A 105 2.27 -14.79 0.99
N TYR A 106 2.79 -14.03 1.97
CA TYR A 106 2.33 -12.66 2.18
C TYR A 106 2.63 -11.74 1.00
N SER A 107 3.85 -11.78 0.44
CA SER A 107 4.19 -10.99 -0.76
C SER A 107 3.50 -11.55 -2.01
N PHE A 108 3.36 -12.87 -2.09
CA PHE A 108 2.65 -13.54 -3.17
C PHE A 108 1.17 -13.11 -3.27
N TYR A 109 0.47 -13.02 -2.14
CA TYR A 109 -0.95 -12.68 -2.16
C TYR A 109 -1.25 -11.22 -2.43
N THR A 110 -0.28 -10.30 -2.27
CA THR A 110 -0.55 -8.86 -2.43
C THR A 110 -1.34 -8.49 -3.71
N PRO A 111 -0.98 -8.93 -4.93
CA PRO A 111 -1.78 -8.64 -6.13
C PRO A 111 -3.16 -9.30 -6.13
N ILE A 112 -3.29 -10.51 -5.59
CA ILE A 112 -4.55 -11.27 -5.55
C ILE A 112 -5.53 -10.63 -4.56
N THR A 113 -5.03 -10.27 -3.38
CA THR A 113 -5.78 -9.55 -2.34
C THR A 113 -6.18 -8.16 -2.82
N ALA A 114 -5.29 -7.45 -3.53
CA ALA A 114 -5.63 -6.16 -4.14
C ALA A 114 -6.81 -6.31 -5.14
N ALA A 115 -6.74 -7.27 -6.06
CA ALA A 115 -7.83 -7.50 -7.01
C ALA A 115 -9.14 -7.90 -6.32
N SER A 116 -9.06 -8.64 -5.21
CA SER A 116 -10.23 -9.04 -4.42
C SER A 116 -10.94 -7.83 -3.82
N TRP A 117 -10.19 -6.87 -3.28
CA TRP A 117 -10.75 -5.62 -2.77
C TRP A 117 -11.26 -4.71 -3.89
N LYS A 118 -10.57 -4.65 -5.03
CA LYS A 118 -11.06 -3.94 -6.23
C LYS A 118 -12.40 -4.45 -6.70
N ARG A 119 -12.59 -5.78 -6.72
CA ARG A 119 -13.88 -6.43 -6.99
C ARG A 119 -14.96 -6.04 -5.96
N ALA A 120 -14.57 -5.77 -4.71
CA ALA A 120 -15.48 -5.32 -3.66
C ALA A 120 -15.78 -3.81 -3.71
N GLY A 121 -15.24 -3.07 -4.68
CA GLY A 121 -15.47 -1.63 -4.84
C GLY A 121 -14.49 -0.74 -4.08
N TYR A 122 -13.30 -1.26 -3.75
CA TYR A 122 -12.22 -0.54 -3.06
C TYR A 122 -11.01 -0.40 -3.97
N GLU A 123 -10.49 0.82 -4.11
CA GLU A 123 -9.10 1.04 -4.53
C GLU A 123 -8.15 0.46 -3.47
N THR A 124 -6.91 0.16 -3.83
CA THR A 124 -6.03 -0.60 -2.93
C THR A 124 -4.71 0.09 -2.70
N ILE A 125 -4.31 0.16 -1.44
CA ILE A 125 -3.03 0.70 -0.99
C ILE A 125 -2.25 -0.45 -0.37
N VAL A 126 -1.11 -0.77 -0.98
CA VAL A 126 -0.21 -1.80 -0.47
C VAL A 126 1.03 -1.12 0.09
N VAL A 127 1.24 -1.29 1.39
CA VAL A 127 2.42 -0.75 2.06
C VAL A 127 3.48 -1.83 2.19
N PHE A 128 4.59 -1.67 1.47
CA PHE A 128 5.77 -2.51 1.66
C PHE A 128 6.65 -1.90 2.76
N VAL A 129 7.04 -2.73 3.71
CA VAL A 129 7.74 -2.29 4.90
C VAL A 129 9.05 -3.04 5.06
N GLY A 130 10.15 -2.31 5.26
CA GLY A 130 11.42 -2.91 5.60
C GLY A 130 12.63 -2.10 5.19
N ASP A 131 13.78 -2.76 5.26
CA ASP A 131 15.06 -2.17 4.87
C ASP A 131 15.32 -2.35 3.37
N PHE A 132 15.05 -1.31 2.59
CA PHE A 132 15.27 -1.28 1.14
C PHE A 132 16.75 -1.04 0.77
N THR A 133 17.61 -0.74 1.73
CA THR A 133 19.04 -0.50 1.50
C THR A 133 19.86 -1.79 1.51
N MET A 134 19.29 -2.89 2.01
CA MET A 134 19.96 -4.19 2.03
C MET A 134 20.18 -4.73 0.61
N PRO A 135 21.35 -5.33 0.31
CA PRO A 135 21.60 -5.92 -0.99
C PRO A 135 20.62 -7.07 -1.26
N ASN A 136 20.18 -7.20 -2.52
CA ASN A 136 19.28 -8.25 -2.99
C ASN A 136 17.89 -8.30 -2.31
N ILE A 137 17.47 -7.23 -1.63
CA ILE A 137 16.18 -7.24 -0.91
C ILE A 137 14.96 -7.17 -1.84
N LEU A 138 15.09 -6.46 -2.97
CA LEU A 138 14.12 -6.50 -4.05
C LEU A 138 14.33 -7.77 -4.87
N THR A 139 14.00 -8.91 -4.27
CA THR A 139 14.05 -10.22 -4.93
C THR A 139 13.20 -10.22 -6.19
N SER A 140 13.51 -11.11 -7.13
CA SER A 140 12.71 -11.30 -8.34
C SER A 140 11.23 -11.53 -8.02
N ARG A 141 10.95 -12.28 -6.94
CA ARG A 141 9.59 -12.52 -6.43
C ARG A 141 8.90 -11.24 -5.95
N LEU A 142 9.56 -10.43 -5.14
CA LEU A 142 8.99 -9.18 -4.64
C LEU A 142 8.73 -8.18 -5.78
N ASN A 143 9.68 -8.04 -6.71
CA ASN A 143 9.51 -7.20 -7.90
C ASN A 143 8.36 -7.69 -8.77
N LEU A 144 8.22 -9.01 -8.94
CA LEU A 144 7.09 -9.59 -9.66
C LEU A 144 5.75 -9.25 -8.99
N SER A 145 5.63 -9.41 -7.67
CA SER A 145 4.43 -8.97 -6.92
C SER A 145 4.11 -7.49 -7.16
N ARG A 146 5.12 -6.62 -7.10
CA ARG A 146 4.97 -5.17 -7.33
C ARG A 146 4.54 -4.85 -8.76
N THR A 147 5.07 -5.55 -9.76
CA THR A 147 4.67 -5.41 -11.17
C THR A 147 3.21 -5.78 -11.35
N TYR A 148 2.77 -6.92 -10.81
CA TYR A 148 1.37 -7.33 -10.88
C TYR A 148 0.43 -6.39 -10.12
N LEU A 149 0.87 -5.84 -8.99
CA LEU A 149 0.11 -4.80 -8.30
C LEU A 149 -0.11 -3.54 -9.15
N LYS A 150 0.90 -3.13 -9.94
CA LYS A 150 0.75 -2.01 -10.89
C LYS A 150 -0.28 -2.34 -11.98
N HIS A 151 -0.30 -3.58 -12.48
CA HIS A 151 -1.33 -4.03 -13.43
C HIS A 151 -2.74 -4.04 -12.82
N ILE A 152 -2.87 -4.37 -11.54
CA ILE A 152 -4.14 -4.23 -10.81
C ILE A 152 -4.54 -2.76 -10.60
N GLY A 153 -3.58 -1.84 -10.66
CA GLY A 153 -3.79 -0.41 -10.38
C GLY A 153 -3.78 -0.10 -8.89
N ALA A 154 -2.97 -0.81 -8.11
CA ALA A 154 -2.78 -0.53 -6.69
C ALA A 154 -1.80 0.63 -6.46
N TYR A 155 -2.05 1.44 -5.43
CA TYR A 155 -1.09 2.40 -4.91
C TYR A 155 -0.05 1.65 -4.06
N LEU A 156 1.23 1.93 -4.34
CA LEU A 156 2.35 1.33 -3.61
C LEU A 156 3.01 2.38 -2.73
N ILE A 157 3.20 2.06 -1.45
CA ILE A 157 3.92 2.91 -0.50
C ILE A 157 5.04 2.08 0.11
N ASP A 158 6.24 2.62 0.12
CA ASP A 158 7.41 2.00 0.74
C ASP A 158 7.72 2.71 2.06
N ILE A 159 7.78 1.98 3.17
CA ILE A 159 8.22 2.49 4.47
C ILE A 159 9.57 1.87 4.82
N GLN A 160 10.61 2.70 4.78
CA GLN A 160 11.96 2.33 5.19
C GLN A 160 12.01 2.13 6.71
N CYS A 161 12.51 0.97 7.14
CA CYS A 161 12.87 0.69 8.53
C CYS A 161 13.97 -0.36 8.60
N ASN A 162 14.61 -0.56 9.75
CA ASN A 162 15.52 -1.69 9.94
C ASN A 162 14.75 -3.02 9.81
N SER A 163 15.38 -4.04 9.21
CA SER A 163 14.79 -5.35 8.92
C SER A 163 14.19 -6.04 10.15
N SER A 164 14.80 -5.86 11.33
CA SER A 164 14.31 -6.40 12.60
C SER A 164 12.93 -5.88 13.04
N TYR A 165 12.53 -4.70 12.54
CA TYR A 165 11.22 -4.10 12.82
C TYR A 165 10.19 -4.33 11.72
N ALA A 166 10.59 -4.82 10.54
CA ALA A 166 9.76 -4.81 9.34
C ALA A 166 8.42 -5.55 9.51
N VAL A 167 8.44 -6.75 10.10
CA VAL A 167 7.22 -7.55 10.32
C VAL A 167 6.29 -6.84 11.32
N LYS A 168 6.85 -6.32 12.42
CA LYS A 168 6.09 -5.61 13.46
C LYS A 168 5.45 -4.33 12.89
N LEU A 169 6.23 -3.56 12.14
CA LEU A 169 5.77 -2.32 11.54
C LEU A 169 4.72 -2.58 10.45
N SER A 170 4.81 -3.69 9.71
CA SER A 170 3.78 -4.09 8.74
C SER A 170 2.42 -4.37 9.37
N GLN A 171 2.36 -4.81 10.63
CA GLN A 171 1.09 -4.92 11.35
C GLN A 171 0.55 -3.54 11.76
N LEU A 172 1.44 -2.73 12.35
CA LEU A 172 1.10 -1.45 12.98
C LEU A 172 0.72 -0.34 12.01
N VAL A 173 1.30 -0.31 10.81
CA VAL A 173 1.15 0.81 9.86
C VAL A 173 -0.31 1.15 9.54
N ARG A 174 -1.19 0.16 9.53
CA ARG A 174 -2.61 0.31 9.20
C ARG A 174 -3.37 1.17 10.21
N VAL A 175 -2.95 1.14 11.47
CA VAL A 175 -3.49 1.98 12.56
C VAL A 175 -3.25 3.47 12.27
N PHE A 176 -2.20 3.79 11.51
CA PHE A 176 -1.78 5.14 11.16
C PHE A 176 -2.20 5.54 9.74
N SER A 177 -3.20 4.88 9.16
CA SER A 177 -3.68 5.16 7.80
C SER A 177 -4.21 6.59 7.60
N GLY A 178 -4.56 7.31 8.67
CA GLY A 178 -4.92 8.73 8.62
C GLY A 178 -3.78 9.66 8.19
N PHE A 179 -2.54 9.19 8.22
CA PHE A 179 -1.33 9.95 7.84
C PHE A 179 -0.83 9.62 6.43
N LEU A 180 -1.64 8.91 5.63
CA LEU A 180 -1.37 8.75 4.21
C LEU A 180 -1.33 10.13 3.51
N PRO A 181 -0.54 10.28 2.43
CA PRO A 181 -0.49 11.53 1.67
C PRO A 181 -1.86 11.91 1.08
N ASP A 182 -2.17 13.21 1.08
CA ASP A 182 -3.39 13.72 0.43
C ASP A 182 -3.38 13.50 -1.09
N SER A 183 -2.20 13.37 -1.71
CA SER A 183 -2.07 12.99 -3.12
C SER A 183 -2.59 11.58 -3.45
N ILE A 184 -2.83 10.74 -2.43
CA ILE A 184 -3.41 9.40 -2.60
C ILE A 184 -4.85 9.38 -2.08
N VAL A 185 -5.03 9.72 -0.79
CA VAL A 185 -6.31 9.62 -0.10
C VAL A 185 -6.66 10.97 0.51
N HIS A 186 -7.86 11.48 0.28
CA HIS A 186 -8.33 12.74 0.87
C HIS A 186 -9.03 12.49 2.22
N ASP A 187 -9.20 13.54 3.02
CA ASP A 187 -9.77 13.44 4.38
C ASP A 187 -11.17 12.81 4.46
N ASN A 188 -12.00 13.00 3.43
CA ASN A 188 -13.34 12.45 3.35
C ASN A 188 -13.41 11.08 2.68
N ASP A 189 -12.30 10.60 2.12
CA ASP A 189 -12.24 9.24 1.57
C ASP A 189 -12.27 8.21 2.70
N ASP A 190 -12.78 7.05 2.37
CA ASP A 190 -12.98 5.95 3.29
C ASP A 190 -11.83 4.95 3.21
N ILE A 191 -11.36 4.47 4.36
CA ILE A 191 -10.24 3.52 4.48
C ILE A 191 -10.69 2.31 5.29
N LEU A 192 -10.57 1.14 4.68
CA LEU A 192 -10.70 -0.17 5.31
C LEU A 192 -9.32 -0.79 5.53
N THR A 193 -9.01 -1.21 6.75
CA THR A 193 -7.80 -1.99 7.03
C THR A 193 -8.00 -3.45 6.65
N SER A 194 -6.97 -4.10 6.11
CA SER A 194 -6.94 -5.53 5.77
C SER A 194 -5.58 -6.15 6.09
N ASP A 195 -5.53 -7.47 6.23
CA ASP A 195 -4.27 -8.22 6.11
C ASP A 195 -3.99 -8.54 4.63
N SER A 196 -2.73 -8.82 4.28
CA SER A 196 -2.33 -9.19 2.91
C SER A 196 -2.83 -10.58 2.50
N ASP A 197 -3.20 -11.41 3.47
CA ASP A 197 -3.72 -12.77 3.33
C ASP A 197 -5.21 -12.87 3.76
N LEU A 198 -5.95 -11.76 3.70
CA LEU A 198 -7.40 -11.73 3.86
C LEU A 198 -8.08 -11.27 2.56
N MET A 199 -8.95 -12.11 2.01
CA MET A 199 -9.71 -11.82 0.80
C MET A 199 -11.20 -11.69 1.10
N PRO A 200 -11.87 -10.60 0.70
CA PRO A 200 -13.33 -10.50 0.79
C PRO A 200 -13.97 -11.47 -0.20
N LEU A 201 -14.84 -12.35 0.28
CA LEU A 201 -15.59 -13.29 -0.55
C LEU A 201 -16.98 -12.73 -0.87
N LYS A 202 -17.69 -12.24 0.14
CA LYS A 202 -19.03 -11.65 0.02
C LYS A 202 -18.98 -10.12 0.12
N THR A 203 -18.84 -9.48 -1.04
CA THR A 203 -18.63 -8.02 -1.17
C THR A 203 -19.71 -7.17 -0.49
N SER A 204 -20.95 -7.66 -0.44
CA SER A 204 -22.07 -6.95 0.22
C SER A 204 -21.81 -6.72 1.72
N GLU A 205 -21.04 -7.59 2.37
CA GLU A 205 -20.72 -7.48 3.80
C GLU A 205 -19.69 -6.41 4.12
N TYR A 206 -19.10 -5.78 3.11
CA TYR A 206 -18.12 -4.72 3.25
C TYR A 206 -18.69 -3.34 2.90
N ARG A 207 -19.96 -3.25 2.48
CA ARG A 207 -20.55 -1.94 2.17
C ARG A 207 -20.65 -1.06 3.42
N PRO A 208 -20.53 0.27 3.29
CA PRO A 208 -20.77 1.20 4.38
C PRO A 208 -22.19 1.04 4.94
N THR A 209 -22.38 1.25 6.23
CA THR A 209 -23.72 1.29 6.83
C THR A 209 -24.21 2.72 6.89
N ASN A 210 -25.44 2.96 6.42
CA ASN A 210 -26.07 4.28 6.48
C ASN A 210 -26.11 4.78 7.94
N ARG A 211 -25.85 6.09 8.13
CA ARG A 211 -25.90 6.76 9.44
C ARG A 211 -24.87 6.25 10.46
N THR A 212 -23.77 5.69 9.99
CA THR A 212 -22.61 5.32 10.81
C THR A 212 -21.35 5.94 10.23
N ASP A 213 -20.40 6.25 11.09
CA ASP A 213 -19.09 6.79 10.70
C ASP A 213 -18.10 5.70 10.25
N GLY A 214 -18.46 4.44 10.52
CA GLY A 214 -17.67 3.31 10.10
C GLY A 214 -18.23 1.97 10.57
N PHE A 215 -17.47 0.90 10.32
CA PHE A 215 -17.79 -0.43 10.82
C PHE A 215 -16.55 -1.22 11.20
N ILE A 216 -16.73 -2.18 12.10
CA ILE A 216 -15.72 -3.18 12.45
C ILE A 216 -16.33 -4.53 12.12
N PHE A 217 -15.72 -5.26 11.20
CA PHE A 217 -16.14 -6.63 10.90
C PHE A 217 -15.52 -7.60 11.90
N ASN A 218 -16.27 -8.65 12.27
CA ASN A 218 -15.83 -9.62 13.28
C ASN A 218 -15.51 -8.96 14.64
N ALA A 219 -16.26 -7.94 15.03
CA ALA A 219 -15.96 -7.11 16.20
C ALA A 219 -15.92 -7.88 17.53
N PHE A 220 -16.50 -9.08 17.58
CA PHE A 220 -16.69 -9.89 18.80
C PHE A 220 -15.66 -11.04 18.94
N CYS A 221 -14.65 -11.15 18.06
CA CYS A 221 -13.74 -12.30 18.01
C CYS A 221 -12.78 -12.47 19.18
N CYS A 222 -12.39 -11.35 19.78
CA CYS A 222 -11.04 -11.23 20.29
C CYS A 222 -11.01 -10.94 21.81
N GLY A 223 -12.17 -11.02 22.47
CA GLY A 223 -12.29 -10.85 23.92
C GLY A 223 -11.92 -9.43 24.38
N SER A 224 -11.32 -9.36 25.56
CA SER A 224 -10.92 -8.11 26.22
C SER A 224 -9.51 -8.19 26.78
N PHE A 225 -8.86 -7.04 26.94
CA PHE A 225 -7.55 -6.92 27.59
C PHE A 225 -7.55 -5.78 28.62
N HIS A 226 -6.63 -5.85 29.60
CA HIS A 226 -6.47 -4.81 30.60
C HIS A 226 -5.21 -3.97 30.32
N ARG A 227 -5.34 -2.63 30.31
CA ARG A 227 -4.23 -1.69 30.10
C ARG A 227 -4.55 -0.37 30.79
N ARG A 228 -3.55 0.39 31.24
CA ARG A 228 -3.77 1.73 31.85
C ARG A 228 -4.86 1.76 32.94
N GLY A 229 -4.98 0.70 33.74
CA GLY A 229 -5.97 0.59 34.81
C GLY A 229 -7.42 0.36 34.36
N ARG A 230 -7.66 0.03 33.07
CA ARG A 230 -9.01 -0.23 32.55
C ARG A 230 -9.08 -1.43 31.61
N SER A 231 -10.27 -2.00 31.46
CA SER A 231 -10.55 -3.08 30.50
C SER A 231 -10.99 -2.49 29.16
N TYR A 232 -10.47 -3.06 28.08
CA TYR A 232 -10.79 -2.70 26.70
C TYR A 232 -11.31 -3.92 25.96
N ARG A 233 -12.27 -3.73 25.07
CA ARG A 233 -12.62 -4.74 24.08
C ARG A 233 -11.54 -4.78 23.01
N MET A 234 -11.08 -5.98 22.65
CA MET A 234 -10.14 -6.14 21.54
C MET A 234 -10.91 -6.20 20.22
N PHE A 235 -10.61 -5.28 19.31
CA PHE A 235 -11.11 -5.29 17.94
C PHE A 235 -10.07 -5.92 17.00
N PRO A 236 -10.51 -6.69 16.00
CA PRO A 236 -9.61 -7.21 14.98
C PRO A 236 -9.12 -6.08 14.07
N MET A 237 -7.85 -6.10 13.67
CA MET A 237 -7.30 -5.17 12.68
C MET A 237 -7.61 -5.54 11.24
N GLY A 238 -8.13 -6.76 11.03
CA GLY A 238 -8.33 -7.31 9.70
C GLY A 238 -9.38 -6.58 8.86
N HIS A 239 -10.34 -5.85 9.46
CA HIS A 239 -11.44 -5.19 8.73
C HIS A 239 -12.07 -4.04 9.54
N ILE A 240 -11.36 -2.91 9.66
CA ILE A 240 -11.89 -1.69 10.27
C ILE A 240 -12.04 -0.63 9.20
N TYR A 241 -13.27 -0.15 8.99
CA TYR A 241 -13.62 0.87 8.02
C TYR A 241 -13.89 2.19 8.74
N LEU A 242 -13.15 3.25 8.40
CA LEU A 242 -13.36 4.62 8.86
C LEU A 242 -12.93 5.61 7.78
N LYS A 243 -13.39 6.86 7.85
CA LYS A 243 -12.82 7.94 7.03
C LYS A 243 -11.36 8.22 7.39
N LYS A 244 -10.56 8.66 6.41
CA LYS A 244 -9.16 9.06 6.62
C LYS A 244 -9.01 10.05 7.78
N LYS A 245 -9.82 11.11 7.81
CA LYS A 245 -9.77 12.11 8.89
C LYS A 245 -10.04 11.53 10.28
N VAL A 246 -10.88 10.50 10.37
CA VAL A 246 -11.17 9.81 11.65
C VAL A 246 -9.98 8.96 12.06
N TRP A 247 -9.37 8.22 11.12
CA TRP A 247 -8.10 7.52 11.38
C TRP A 247 -7.00 8.47 11.88
N ARG A 248 -6.94 9.69 11.37
CA ARG A 248 -5.99 10.71 11.83
C ARG A 248 -6.36 11.20 13.24
N ALA A 249 -7.62 11.55 13.44
CA ALA A 249 -8.13 12.09 14.70
C ALA A 249 -7.96 11.12 15.88
N ILE A 250 -8.19 9.82 15.70
CA ILE A 250 -8.03 8.84 16.79
C ILE A 250 -6.59 8.78 17.32
N VAL A 251 -5.59 9.11 16.49
CA VAL A 251 -4.18 9.19 16.87
C VAL A 251 -3.85 10.59 17.43
N ILE A 252 -4.26 11.65 16.74
CA ILE A 252 -3.97 13.05 17.11
C ILE A 252 -4.62 13.46 18.44
N GLU A 253 -5.79 12.93 18.73
CA GLU A 253 -6.46 13.22 19.98
C GLU A 253 -6.06 12.25 21.08
N SER A 254 -5.26 11.22 20.81
CA SER A 254 -4.97 10.16 21.79
C SER A 254 -4.25 10.67 23.05
N LYS A 255 -4.50 10.00 24.18
CA LYS A 255 -3.76 10.25 25.42
C LYS A 255 -2.26 10.00 25.24
N GLN A 256 -1.89 8.99 24.44
CA GLN A 256 -0.51 8.67 24.08
C GLN A 256 0.19 9.86 23.45
N ARG A 257 -0.46 10.57 22.52
CA ARG A 257 0.12 11.77 21.92
C ARG A 257 0.28 12.89 22.95
N SER A 258 -0.76 13.15 23.74
CA SER A 258 -0.69 14.20 24.77
C SER A 258 0.48 13.97 25.74
N GLU A 259 0.70 12.73 26.16
CA GLU A 259 1.84 12.33 27.00
C GLU A 259 3.17 12.52 26.29
N LEU A 260 3.27 12.13 25.01
CA LEU A 260 4.48 12.30 24.20
C LEU A 260 4.85 13.77 23.94
N LEU A 261 3.87 14.68 23.94
CA LEU A 261 4.09 16.11 23.74
C LEU A 261 4.64 16.83 24.97
N VAL A 262 4.53 16.23 26.16
CA VAL A 262 5.10 16.79 27.40
C VAL A 262 6.63 16.80 27.25
N ASN A 263 7.20 18.00 27.17
CA ASN A 263 8.65 18.24 26.96
C ASN A 263 9.20 17.69 25.63
N ALA A 264 8.36 17.51 24.61
CA ALA A 264 8.80 17.12 23.27
C ALA A 264 9.76 18.16 22.66
N THR A 265 10.80 17.69 21.98
CA THR A 265 11.61 18.54 21.09
C THR A 265 10.78 18.95 19.86
N ASP A 266 11.22 19.98 19.13
CA ASP A 266 10.52 20.41 17.91
C ASP A 266 10.43 19.31 16.85
N GLN A 267 11.47 18.47 16.75
CA GLN A 267 11.46 17.29 15.88
C GLN A 267 10.33 16.31 16.27
N ILE A 268 10.16 16.03 17.56
CA ILE A 268 9.08 15.16 18.04
C ILE A 268 7.72 15.82 17.79
N ARG A 269 7.58 17.14 18.04
CA ARG A 269 6.34 17.87 17.74
C ARG A 269 5.96 17.79 16.28
N HIS A 270 6.93 17.89 15.37
CA HIS A 270 6.71 17.74 13.93
C HIS A 270 6.20 16.33 13.57
N LEU A 271 6.82 15.28 14.12
CA LEU A 271 6.40 13.88 13.93
C LEU A 271 5.02 13.56 14.51
N LEU A 272 4.56 14.34 15.50
CA LEU A 272 3.25 14.21 16.14
C LEU A 272 2.24 15.26 15.63
N SER A 273 2.56 16.02 14.59
CA SER A 273 1.69 17.06 14.06
C SER A 273 0.56 16.47 13.20
N GLU A 274 -0.51 17.25 12.99
CA GLU A 274 -1.63 16.87 12.11
C GLU A 274 -1.19 16.72 10.65
N ASN A 275 -0.14 17.43 10.25
CA ASN A 275 0.44 17.42 8.91
C ASN A 275 1.59 16.41 8.77
N ALA A 276 1.85 15.60 9.81
CA ALA A 276 2.88 14.58 9.74
C ALA A 276 2.56 13.57 8.63
N LEU A 277 3.60 13.07 7.98
CA LEU A 277 3.48 11.98 7.02
C LEU A 277 3.71 10.64 7.71
N LEU A 278 3.01 9.61 7.23
CA LEU A 278 3.20 8.24 7.63
C LEU A 278 4.68 7.84 7.50
N SER A 279 5.30 7.51 8.63
CA SER A 279 6.73 7.19 8.69
C SER A 279 7.04 6.18 9.80
N PHE A 280 8.19 5.51 9.68
CA PHE A 280 8.69 4.61 10.71
C PHE A 280 8.86 5.31 12.07
N ASP A 281 9.40 6.53 12.07
CA ASP A 281 9.69 7.27 13.31
C ASP A 281 8.41 7.64 14.04
N MET A 282 7.40 8.13 13.31
CA MET A 282 6.09 8.43 13.89
C MET A 282 5.48 7.18 14.54
N ILE A 283 5.38 6.06 13.79
CA ILE A 283 4.78 4.83 14.31
C ILE A 283 5.59 4.32 15.52
N SER A 284 6.92 4.32 15.41
CA SER A 284 7.80 3.87 16.48
C SER A 284 7.64 4.69 17.76
N LEU A 285 7.47 6.00 17.67
CA LEU A 285 7.28 6.87 18.84
C LEU A 285 6.01 6.48 19.61
N TYR A 286 4.86 6.40 18.93
CA TYR A 286 3.60 6.02 19.56
C TYR A 286 3.66 4.63 20.20
N VAL A 287 4.18 3.66 19.44
CA VAL A 287 4.12 2.26 19.84
C VAL A 287 5.17 1.95 20.92
N ARG A 288 6.36 2.55 20.87
CA ARG A 288 7.35 2.44 21.96
C ARG A 288 6.87 3.09 23.24
N HIS A 289 6.20 4.24 23.15
CA HIS A 289 5.61 4.89 24.32
C HIS A 289 4.62 3.96 25.02
N GLU A 290 3.71 3.35 24.27
CA GLU A 290 2.72 2.45 24.85
C GLU A 290 3.29 1.09 25.23
N PHE A 291 4.18 0.50 24.43
CA PHE A 291 4.59 -0.91 24.55
C PHE A 291 6.09 -1.13 24.64
N LYS A 292 6.88 -0.18 25.18
CA LYS A 292 8.36 -0.18 25.19
C LYS A 292 9.02 -1.57 25.17
N LYS A 293 8.81 -2.37 26.22
CA LYS A 293 9.42 -3.71 26.37
C LYS A 293 9.02 -4.69 25.25
N ILE A 294 7.75 -4.68 24.84
CA ILE A 294 7.21 -5.56 23.80
C ILE A 294 7.63 -5.07 22.41
N TYR A 295 7.72 -3.75 22.22
CA TYR A 295 8.21 -3.18 20.97
C TYR A 295 9.69 -3.46 20.74
N GLU A 296 10.49 -3.54 21.80
CA GLU A 296 11.91 -3.88 21.73
C GLU A 296 12.15 -5.40 21.62
N SER A 297 11.16 -6.23 21.93
CA SER A 297 11.30 -7.69 21.83
C SER A 297 11.22 -8.19 20.38
N ARG A 298 11.79 -9.39 20.14
CA ARG A 298 11.50 -10.14 18.91
C ARG A 298 10.01 -10.43 18.84
N MET A 299 9.46 -10.36 17.63
CA MET A 299 8.06 -10.71 17.39
C MET A 299 7.98 -12.16 16.90
N THR A 300 7.26 -12.99 17.65
CA THR A 300 6.88 -14.35 17.25
C THR A 300 5.37 -14.38 17.04
N LYS A 301 4.91 -15.18 16.08
CA LYS A 301 3.46 -15.36 15.85
C LYS A 301 2.80 -15.96 17.10
N GLY A 302 1.73 -15.31 17.56
CA GLY A 302 0.96 -15.74 18.74
C GLY A 302 1.37 -15.06 20.05
N ASP A 303 2.53 -14.41 20.11
CA ASP A 303 2.97 -13.68 21.31
C ASP A 303 2.25 -12.33 21.45
N SER A 304 2.33 -11.71 22.63
CA SER A 304 1.74 -10.37 22.89
C SER A 304 2.18 -9.30 21.89
N ALA A 305 3.40 -9.40 21.34
CA ALA A 305 3.91 -8.49 20.31
C ALA A 305 3.11 -8.59 18.99
N TRP A 306 2.55 -9.77 18.68
CA TRP A 306 1.81 -10.03 17.46
C TRP A 306 0.45 -9.31 17.39
N TYR A 307 -0.08 -8.90 18.54
CA TYR A 307 -1.40 -8.26 18.66
C TYR A 307 -1.30 -6.77 19.01
N MET A 308 -0.11 -6.16 18.93
CA MET A 308 0.07 -4.75 19.31
C MET A 308 -0.77 -3.79 18.49
N ASP A 309 -1.02 -4.09 17.21
CA ASP A 309 -1.87 -3.27 16.35
C ASP A 309 -3.34 -3.31 16.81
N GLN A 310 -3.86 -4.50 17.14
CA GLN A 310 -5.20 -4.70 17.68
C GLN A 310 -5.36 -4.03 19.02
N VAL A 311 -4.40 -4.22 19.94
CA VAL A 311 -4.42 -3.59 21.26
C VAL A 311 -4.39 -2.08 21.12
N LEU A 312 -3.44 -1.53 20.36
CA LEU A 312 -3.31 -0.08 20.18
C LEU A 312 -4.57 0.52 19.55
N CYS A 313 -5.03 -0.02 18.42
CA CYS A 313 -6.21 0.49 17.73
C CYS A 313 -7.46 0.42 18.62
N SER A 314 -7.62 -0.66 19.39
CA SER A 314 -8.72 -0.79 20.34
C SER A 314 -8.68 0.29 21.42
N MET A 315 -7.48 0.62 21.93
CA MET A 315 -7.33 1.71 22.89
C MET A 315 -7.73 3.05 22.28
N LEU A 316 -7.17 3.37 21.10
CA LEU A 316 -7.41 4.63 20.40
C LEU A 316 -8.89 4.82 20.03
N LEU A 317 -9.53 3.79 19.49
CA LEU A 317 -10.95 3.84 19.12
C LEU A 317 -11.86 3.96 20.34
N THR A 318 -11.54 3.28 21.44
CA THR A 318 -12.33 3.37 22.68
C THR A 318 -12.22 4.79 23.25
N ASP A 319 -11.01 5.33 23.36
CA ASP A 319 -10.77 6.71 23.84
C ASP A 319 -11.44 7.77 22.95
N TYR A 320 -11.47 7.54 21.64
CA TYR A 320 -12.13 8.44 20.70
C TYR A 320 -13.66 8.39 20.85
N ARG A 321 -14.26 7.20 20.91
CA ARG A 321 -15.72 7.01 21.14
C ARG A 321 -16.17 7.60 22.47
N GLU A 322 -15.34 7.54 23.51
CA GLU A 322 -15.67 8.09 24.82
C GLU A 322 -15.82 9.62 24.77
N ARG A 323 -15.03 10.30 23.93
CA ARG A 323 -15.05 11.77 23.78
C ARG A 323 -16.03 12.27 22.74
N HIS A 324 -16.23 11.49 21.67
CA HIS A 324 -17.13 11.82 20.57
C HIS A 324 -18.40 10.97 20.66
N LYS A 325 -19.37 11.39 21.48
CA LYS A 325 -20.58 10.59 21.74
C LYS A 325 -21.45 10.36 20.50
N ASP A 326 -21.36 11.24 19.51
CA ASP A 326 -22.09 11.12 18.25
C ASP A 326 -21.40 10.18 17.25
N PHE A 327 -20.16 9.76 17.53
CA PHE A 327 -19.40 8.85 16.67
C PHE A 327 -19.95 7.43 16.78
N LYS A 328 -20.49 6.92 15.67
CA LYS A 328 -21.20 5.64 15.58
C LYS A 328 -20.45 4.66 14.70
N ILE A 329 -19.96 3.58 15.30
CA ILE A 329 -19.39 2.43 14.58
C ILE A 329 -20.39 1.28 14.59
N HIS A 330 -20.65 0.69 13.43
CA HIS A 330 -21.39 -0.57 13.33
C HIS A 330 -20.47 -1.75 13.65
N GLU A 331 -20.66 -2.38 14.80
CA GLU A 331 -19.98 -3.61 15.19
C GLU A 331 -20.68 -4.83 14.57
N ARG A 332 -20.04 -5.45 13.57
CA ARG A 332 -20.62 -6.61 12.86
C ARG A 332 -20.14 -7.92 13.47
N GLY A 333 -21.03 -8.90 13.51
CA GLY A 333 -20.71 -10.29 13.87
C GLY A 333 -19.68 -10.93 12.94
N ARG A 334 -19.19 -12.10 13.33
CA ARG A 334 -18.33 -12.92 12.47
C ARG A 334 -19.20 -13.54 11.37
N GLY A 335 -19.01 -13.13 10.12
CA GLY A 335 -19.43 -13.96 8.99
C GLY A 335 -18.66 -15.29 9.01
N SER A 336 -19.21 -16.34 8.43
CA SER A 336 -18.47 -17.58 8.19
C SER A 336 -17.17 -17.26 7.44
N ARG A 337 -16.02 -17.67 7.99
CA ARG A 337 -14.70 -17.46 7.38
C ARG A 337 -14.20 -18.77 6.78
N LEU A 338 -13.74 -18.73 5.53
CA LEU A 338 -12.93 -19.81 4.97
C LEU A 338 -11.51 -19.66 5.53
N ASP A 339 -11.20 -20.41 6.58
CA ASP A 339 -9.94 -20.27 7.29
C ASP A 339 -8.92 -21.32 6.88
N ARG A 340 -7.67 -20.91 6.68
CA ARG A 340 -6.52 -21.78 6.43
C ARG A 340 -6.35 -22.91 7.44
N ALA A 341 -6.81 -22.72 8.68
CA ALA A 341 -6.79 -23.76 9.71
C ALA A 341 -7.64 -24.99 9.35
N SER A 342 -8.56 -24.87 8.39
CA SER A 342 -9.48 -25.95 7.97
C SER A 342 -8.82 -26.98 7.03
N GLY A 343 -7.55 -26.78 6.65
CA GLY A 343 -6.82 -27.66 5.71
C GLY A 343 -7.24 -27.48 4.25
N ILE A 344 -6.38 -27.89 3.30
CA ILE A 344 -6.56 -27.62 1.85
C ILE A 344 -7.84 -28.25 1.26
N GLY A 345 -8.31 -29.38 1.81
CA GLY A 345 -9.55 -30.03 1.34
C GLY A 345 -10.79 -29.14 1.45
N TYR A 346 -10.84 -28.25 2.44
CA TYR A 346 -11.94 -27.29 2.61
C TYR A 346 -11.97 -26.20 1.53
N TRP A 347 -10.86 -26.01 0.80
CA TRP A 347 -10.74 -25.04 -0.28
C TRP A 347 -11.19 -25.59 -1.63
N ASN A 348 -11.56 -26.87 -1.69
CA ASN A 348 -12.07 -27.54 -2.89
C ASN A 348 -13.61 -27.45 -3.05
N ARG A 349 -14.25 -26.47 -2.40
CA ARG A 349 -15.71 -26.28 -2.41
C ARG A 349 -16.16 -25.48 -3.64
N ASP A 350 -17.38 -25.72 -4.11
CA ASP A 350 -17.93 -24.96 -5.25
C ASP A 350 -18.73 -23.70 -4.82
N LYS A 351 -19.05 -23.57 -3.52
CA LYS A 351 -19.87 -22.46 -2.97
C LYS A 351 -19.06 -21.57 -2.04
N PHE A 352 -18.18 -20.74 -2.60
CA PHE A 352 -17.38 -19.78 -1.81
C PHE A 352 -18.17 -18.57 -1.32
N ASN A 353 -19.28 -18.24 -1.99
CA ASN A 353 -20.17 -17.13 -1.63
C ASN A 353 -20.88 -17.29 -0.27
N GLN A 354 -20.84 -18.48 0.33
CA GLN A 354 -21.38 -18.74 1.67
C GLN A 354 -20.49 -18.18 2.79
N PHE A 355 -19.28 -17.72 2.48
CA PHE A 355 -18.32 -17.15 3.42
C PHE A 355 -18.23 -15.64 3.25
N GLY A 356 -18.01 -14.91 4.35
CA GLY A 356 -17.75 -13.47 4.35
C GLY A 356 -16.38 -13.15 3.76
N ASP A 357 -15.34 -13.81 4.29
CA ASP A 357 -13.95 -13.72 3.84
C ASP A 357 -13.21 -15.06 3.84
N ALA A 358 -12.02 -15.03 3.24
CA ALA A 358 -11.03 -16.10 3.28
C ALA A 358 -9.74 -15.61 3.94
N HIS A 359 -9.21 -16.40 4.86
CA HIS A 359 -7.89 -16.23 5.47
C HIS A 359 -6.95 -17.25 4.86
N LEU A 360 -6.06 -16.76 4.00
CA LEU A 360 -5.40 -17.56 3.00
C LEU A 360 -4.33 -18.49 3.58
N ILE A 361 -4.18 -19.65 2.95
CA ILE A 361 -3.16 -20.64 3.26
C ILE A 361 -1.78 -20.03 3.06
N HIS A 362 -0.82 -20.31 3.94
CA HIS A 362 0.56 -19.81 3.79
C HIS A 362 1.29 -20.49 2.61
N ASP A 363 2.61 -20.69 2.72
CA ASP A 363 3.50 -21.11 1.64
C ASP A 363 3.11 -22.44 0.97
N ASP A 364 2.28 -23.27 1.61
CA ASP A 364 1.67 -24.45 0.98
C ASP A 364 0.94 -24.11 -0.32
N ILE A 365 0.41 -22.88 -0.47
CA ILE A 365 -0.27 -22.46 -1.70
C ILE A 365 0.64 -22.50 -2.94
N LEU A 366 1.94 -22.31 -2.73
CA LEU A 366 2.96 -22.28 -3.77
C LEU A 366 3.22 -23.67 -4.38
N GLN A 367 2.71 -24.73 -3.75
CA GLN A 367 2.74 -26.07 -4.33
C GLN A 367 1.73 -26.16 -5.46
N GLN A 368 2.17 -26.63 -6.65
CA GLN A 368 1.33 -26.72 -7.84
C GLN A 368 -0.01 -27.45 -7.61
N ARG A 369 -0.03 -28.50 -6.77
CA ARG A 369 -1.26 -29.22 -6.40
C ARG A 369 -2.26 -28.36 -5.64
N ASN A 370 -1.78 -27.50 -4.73
CA ASN A 370 -2.61 -26.63 -3.90
C ASN A 370 -3.05 -25.40 -4.68
N TRP A 371 -2.20 -24.88 -5.58
CA TRP A 371 -2.58 -23.85 -6.54
C TRP A 371 -3.76 -24.26 -7.41
N LYS A 372 -3.79 -25.50 -7.92
CA LYS A 372 -4.93 -26.02 -8.70
C LYS A 372 -6.25 -25.97 -7.90
N ILE A 373 -6.21 -26.26 -6.60
CA ILE A 373 -7.38 -26.19 -5.72
C ILE A 373 -7.78 -24.72 -5.52
N PHE A 374 -6.82 -23.86 -5.22
CA PHE A 374 -7.04 -22.43 -5.03
C PHE A 374 -7.56 -21.72 -6.29
N ASN A 375 -7.15 -22.17 -7.47
CA ASN A 375 -7.61 -21.60 -8.74
C ASN A 375 -9.13 -21.78 -8.94
N LYS A 376 -9.78 -22.73 -8.24
CA LYS A 376 -11.25 -22.80 -8.18
C LYS A 376 -11.85 -21.58 -7.51
N LEU A 377 -11.24 -21.12 -6.41
CA LEU A 377 -11.64 -19.87 -5.75
C LEU A 377 -11.44 -18.68 -6.68
N LEU A 378 -10.28 -18.59 -7.35
CA LEU A 378 -10.02 -17.49 -8.30
C LEU A 378 -11.05 -17.47 -9.42
N THR A 379 -11.40 -18.63 -9.98
CA THR A 379 -12.41 -18.78 -11.04
C THR A 379 -13.81 -18.39 -10.56
N ALA A 380 -14.13 -18.65 -9.28
CA ALA A 380 -15.41 -18.24 -8.70
C ALA A 380 -15.50 -16.72 -8.41
N LEU A 381 -14.36 -16.04 -8.25
CA LEU A 381 -14.33 -14.62 -7.87
C LEU A 381 -14.05 -13.68 -9.05
N PHE A 382 -13.29 -14.13 -10.04
CA PHE A 382 -12.75 -13.27 -11.09
C PHE A 382 -13.14 -13.77 -12.49
N ASN A 383 -13.08 -12.85 -13.46
CA ASN A 383 -13.22 -13.21 -14.86
C ASN A 383 -11.99 -13.99 -15.36
N GLN A 384 -12.13 -14.65 -16.51
CA GLN A 384 -11.09 -15.50 -17.07
C GLN A 384 -9.77 -14.76 -17.32
N THR A 385 -9.82 -13.49 -17.70
CA THR A 385 -8.63 -12.66 -17.94
C THR A 385 -7.78 -12.51 -16.67
N LEU A 386 -8.40 -12.14 -15.54
CA LEU A 386 -7.73 -12.02 -14.25
C LEU A 386 -7.23 -13.39 -13.75
N VAL A 387 -8.01 -14.45 -13.94
CA VAL A 387 -7.61 -15.81 -13.57
C VAL A 387 -6.37 -16.24 -14.36
N ASN A 388 -6.32 -16.01 -15.68
CA ASN A 388 -5.17 -16.34 -16.51
C ASN A 388 -3.93 -15.54 -16.08
N MET A 389 -4.10 -14.25 -15.79
CA MET A 389 -3.04 -13.40 -15.28
C MET A 389 -2.50 -13.92 -13.95
N PHE A 390 -3.34 -14.37 -13.01
CA PHE A 390 -2.86 -14.95 -11.76
C PHE A 390 -2.21 -16.32 -11.93
N ASN A 391 -2.63 -17.11 -12.91
CA ASN A 391 -1.95 -18.37 -13.23
C ASN A 391 -0.54 -18.13 -13.79
N ASP A 392 -0.39 -17.14 -14.68
CA ASP A 392 0.92 -16.70 -15.19
C ASP A 392 1.80 -16.15 -14.05
N TYR A 393 1.23 -15.28 -13.22
CA TYR A 393 1.90 -14.76 -12.02
C TYR A 393 2.45 -15.88 -11.13
N HIS A 394 1.62 -16.88 -10.81
CA HIS A 394 2.05 -18.02 -10.00
C HIS A 394 3.20 -18.78 -10.66
N GLN A 395 3.09 -19.10 -11.96
CA GLN A 395 4.18 -19.79 -12.68
C GLN A 395 5.49 -19.01 -12.63
N GLN A 396 5.45 -17.71 -12.91
CA GLN A 396 6.62 -16.83 -12.84
C GLN A 396 7.19 -16.71 -11.42
N TYR A 397 6.32 -16.63 -10.41
CA TYR A 397 6.73 -16.54 -9.01
C TYR A 397 7.48 -17.79 -8.54
N MET A 398 7.10 -18.96 -9.04
CA MET A 398 7.71 -20.24 -8.68
C MET A 398 9.09 -20.45 -9.30
N ILE A 399 9.35 -19.88 -10.48
CA ILE A 399 10.67 -19.97 -11.14
C ILE A 399 11.59 -18.80 -10.79
N ALA A 400 11.05 -17.75 -10.18
CA ALA A 400 11.85 -16.61 -9.74
C ALA A 400 12.84 -17.05 -8.62
N PRO A 401 14.12 -16.65 -8.75
CA PRO A 401 15.17 -17.02 -7.80
C PRO A 401 14.98 -16.41 -6.41
#